data_AF-A0A3S0RTD0-F1
#
_entry.id   AF-A0A3S0RTD0-F1
#
_cell.length_a   1.000
_cell.length_b   1.000
_cell.length_c   1.000
_cell.angle_alpha   90.00
_cell.angle_beta   90.00
_cell.angle_gamma   90.00
#
_symmetry.space_group_name_H-M   'P 1'
#
loop_
_entity.id
_entity.type
_entity.pdbx_description
1 polymer ?
#
loop_
_entity_poly.entity_id
_entity_poly.type
_entity_poly.pdbx_seq_one_letter_code
_entity_poly.pdbx_strand_id
1 'polypeptide(L)'
;MIKIGIDPSGTGTTSIVVYEDNKLTKKLEFTNKDWINHANKIRRYKFISLFNPDEYMFNIEDCLYTSINASKDRDDLLRLLGAIENKLNELKIKFNWVSPKHTKSIVKNIENLSKYNDSCLWEFDKDTNLTYQYGKGWFYNNEKISHHIRDAIIIANYKG
;
A
#
# COMPACT_ATOMS: atom_id res chain seq x y z
N MET A 1 13.96 10.85 -5.25
CA MET A 1 13.84 9.47 -4.73
C MET A 1 12.41 9.01 -4.94
N ILE A 2 12.23 7.83 -5.52
CA ILE A 2 10.92 7.26 -5.85
C ILE A 2 10.47 6.35 -4.71
N LYS A 3 9.28 6.59 -4.16
CA LYS A 3 8.70 5.74 -3.11
C LYS A 3 7.54 4.96 -3.70
N ILE A 4 7.50 3.66 -3.44
CA ILE A 4 6.44 2.78 -3.91
C ILE A 4 5.78 2.15 -2.68
N GLY A 5 4.46 2.30 -2.57
CA GLY A 5 3.66 1.62 -1.55
C GLY A 5 2.83 0.53 -2.20
N ILE A 6 2.85 -0.67 -1.62
CA ILE A 6 2.07 -1.81 -2.09
C ILE A 6 1.22 -2.33 -0.92
N ASP A 7 -0.09 -2.30 -1.10
CA ASP A 7 -1.08 -3.05 -0.32
C ASP A 7 -1.40 -4.35 -1.09
N PRO A 8 -0.72 -5.48 -0.79
CA PRO A 8 -0.86 -6.71 -1.56
C PRO A 8 -2.06 -7.54 -1.10
N SER A 9 -2.65 -8.26 -2.05
CA SER A 9 -3.69 -9.26 -1.78
C SER A 9 -3.48 -10.47 -2.67
N GLY A 10 -3.58 -11.67 -2.10
CA GLY A 10 -3.46 -12.92 -2.86
C GLY A 10 -4.73 -13.29 -3.63
N THR A 11 -5.90 -12.81 -3.20
CA THR A 11 -7.21 -13.25 -3.71
C THR A 11 -8.26 -12.15 -3.81
N GLY A 12 -7.92 -10.91 -3.45
CA GLY A 12 -8.79 -9.74 -3.47
C GLY A 12 -8.19 -8.63 -4.33
N THR A 13 -8.00 -7.45 -3.74
CA THR A 13 -7.53 -6.25 -4.44
C THR A 13 -6.12 -5.91 -4.00
N THR A 14 -5.24 -5.67 -4.96
CA THR A 14 -3.92 -5.07 -4.71
C THR A 14 -3.92 -3.64 -5.17
N SER A 15 -3.40 -2.76 -4.31
CA SER A 15 -3.14 -1.37 -4.65
C SER A 15 -1.65 -1.07 -4.67
N ILE A 16 -1.24 -0.27 -5.65
CA ILE A 16 0.12 0.21 -5.81
C ILE A 16 0.06 1.72 -6.02
N VAL A 17 0.90 2.45 -5.30
CA VAL A 17 1.08 3.88 -5.49
C VAL A 17 2.54 4.22 -5.71
N VAL A 18 2.78 5.28 -6.48
CA VAL A 18 4.13 5.75 -6.80
C VAL A 18 4.24 7.23 -6.48
N TYR A 19 5.24 7.56 -5.68
CA TYR A 19 5.65 8.92 -5.40
C TYR A 19 6.95 9.23 -6.12
N GLU A 20 6.96 10.32 -6.86
CA GLU A 20 8.16 10.93 -7.42
C GLU A 20 8.33 12.29 -6.73
N ASP A 21 9.46 12.48 -6.05
CA ASP A 21 9.76 13.70 -5.29
C ASP A 21 8.64 14.14 -4.34
N ASN A 22 8.14 13.16 -3.55
CA ASN A 22 7.03 13.30 -2.60
C ASN A 22 5.69 13.71 -3.20
N LYS A 23 5.51 13.61 -4.52
CA LYS A 23 4.21 13.79 -5.18
C LYS A 23 3.68 12.45 -5.66
N LEU A 24 2.43 12.13 -5.35
CA LEU A 24 1.78 10.93 -5.87
C LEU A 24 1.55 11.08 -7.38
N THR A 25 2.30 10.33 -8.19
CA THR A 25 2.21 10.39 -9.66
C THR A 25 1.30 9.31 -10.21
N LYS A 26 1.14 8.18 -9.51
CA LYS A 26 0.36 7.03 -9.98
C LYS A 26 -0.39 6.35 -8.85
N LYS A 27 -1.64 5.99 -9.16
CA LYS A 27 -2.58 5.20 -8.34
C LYS A 27 -3.03 4.01 -9.18
N LEU A 28 -2.83 2.79 -8.69
CA LEU A 28 -3.15 1.57 -9.42
C LEU A 28 -3.88 0.62 -8.50
N GLU A 29 -4.99 0.09 -8.98
CA GLU A 29 -5.78 -0.90 -8.25
C GLU A 29 -6.17 -2.02 -9.21
N PHE A 30 -6.07 -3.26 -8.75
CA PHE A 30 -6.57 -4.41 -9.50
C PHE A 30 -7.02 -5.54 -8.60
N THR A 31 -8.10 -6.20 -9.02
CA THR A 31 -8.71 -7.32 -8.31
C THR A 31 -8.53 -8.61 -9.09
N ASN A 32 -8.11 -9.68 -8.41
CA ASN A 32 -8.07 -11.03 -8.98
C ASN A 32 -8.14 -12.07 -7.85
N LYS A 33 -8.65 -13.26 -8.16
CA LYS A 33 -8.71 -14.37 -7.20
C LYS A 33 -7.45 -15.25 -7.21
N ASP A 34 -6.58 -15.05 -8.19
CA ASP A 34 -5.36 -15.85 -8.39
C ASP A 34 -4.13 -14.98 -8.16
N TRP A 35 -3.38 -15.32 -7.12
CA TRP A 35 -2.15 -14.62 -6.72
C TRP A 35 -1.11 -14.54 -7.84
N ILE A 36 -1.09 -15.50 -8.78
CA ILE A 36 -0.16 -15.48 -9.92
C ILE A 36 -0.43 -14.26 -10.80
N ASN A 37 -1.69 -13.89 -10.99
CA ASN A 37 -2.05 -12.69 -11.74
C ASN A 37 -1.62 -11.42 -11.01
N HIS A 38 -1.69 -11.40 -9.68
CA HIS A 38 -1.16 -10.30 -8.88
C HIS A 38 0.36 -10.18 -9.05
N ALA A 39 1.08 -11.28 -8.86
CA ALA A 39 2.53 -11.32 -9.02
C ALA A 39 2.96 -10.89 -10.42
N ASN A 40 2.28 -11.37 -11.46
CA ASN A 40 2.56 -11.00 -12.85
C ASN A 40 2.29 -9.51 -13.11
N LYS A 41 1.21 -8.94 -12.56
CA LYS A 41 0.93 -7.50 -12.70
C LYS A 41 2.01 -6.66 -12.02
N ILE A 42 2.38 -7.00 -10.78
CA ILE A 42 3.45 -6.29 -10.05
C ILE A 42 4.77 -6.38 -10.81
N ARG A 43 5.16 -7.60 -11.24
CA ARG A 43 6.42 -7.83 -11.97
C ARG A 43 6.48 -7.12 -13.33
N ARG A 44 5.35 -7.02 -14.03
CA ARG A 44 5.25 -6.34 -15.33
C ARG A 44 5.15 -4.83 -15.20
N TYR A 45 4.93 -4.29 -14.00
CA TYR A 45 4.92 -2.85 -13.83
C TYR A 45 6.31 -2.31 -14.13
N LYS A 46 6.35 -1.34 -15.07
CA LYS A 46 7.60 -0.81 -15.65
C LYS A 46 8.63 -0.37 -14.61
N PHE A 47 8.23 -0.03 -13.38
CA PHE A 47 9.13 0.36 -12.27
C PHE A 47 10.18 -0.70 -11.92
N ILE A 48 10.00 -1.97 -12.29
CA ILE A 48 10.89 -3.07 -11.88
C ILE A 48 11.97 -3.38 -12.92
N SER A 49 11.78 -3.02 -14.21
CA SER A 49 12.61 -3.55 -15.30
C SER A 49 13.59 -2.58 -15.95
N LEU A 50 13.73 -1.34 -15.47
CA LEU A 50 14.48 -0.28 -16.19
C LEU A 50 15.49 0.52 -15.36
N PHE A 51 15.80 0.15 -14.10
CA PHE A 51 16.20 1.18 -13.15
C PHE A 51 17.44 0.91 -12.28
N ASN A 52 18.02 2.03 -11.84
CA ASN A 52 19.08 2.11 -10.84
C ASN A 52 18.48 1.80 -9.43
N PRO A 53 18.92 0.73 -8.75
CA PRO A 53 18.36 0.31 -7.46
C PRO A 53 18.38 1.38 -6.37
N ASP A 54 19.30 2.34 -6.45
CA ASP A 54 19.48 3.39 -5.44
C ASP A 54 18.42 4.51 -5.51
N GLU A 55 17.59 4.55 -6.56
CA GLU A 55 16.58 5.58 -6.74
C GLU A 55 15.23 5.23 -6.10
N TYR A 56 15.04 3.97 -5.69
CA TYR A 56 13.75 3.41 -5.30
C TYR A 56 13.72 2.93 -3.85
N MET A 57 12.60 3.18 -3.19
CA MET A 57 12.26 2.57 -1.92
C MET A 57 10.89 1.91 -2.03
N PHE A 58 10.86 0.58 -1.92
CA PHE A 58 9.62 -0.19 -1.87
C PHE A 58 9.21 -0.40 -0.42
N ASN A 59 7.98 -0.05 -0.10
CA ASN A 59 7.33 -0.37 1.16
C ASN A 59 6.14 -1.28 0.83
N ILE A 60 6.08 -2.45 1.45
CA ILE A 60 5.10 -3.49 1.14
C ILE A 60 4.47 -3.96 2.44
N GLU A 61 3.14 -3.95 2.54
CA GLU A 61 2.47 -4.46 3.74
C GLU A 61 2.58 -5.99 3.84
N ASP A 62 3.04 -6.48 5.00
CA ASP A 62 3.08 -7.90 5.31
C ASP A 62 1.76 -8.35 5.96
N CYS A 63 0.71 -8.44 5.13
CA CYS A 63 -0.67 -8.79 5.52
C CYS A 63 -0.86 -10.21 6.09
N LEU A 64 0.13 -10.80 6.75
CA LEU A 64 0.06 -12.14 7.32
C LEU A 64 -1.16 -12.25 8.27
N TYR A 65 -2.16 -12.99 7.82
CA TYR A 65 -3.37 -13.25 8.59
C TYR A 65 -2.99 -13.96 9.89
N THR A 66 -3.30 -13.33 11.02
CA THR A 66 -3.12 -13.91 12.36
C THR A 66 -4.21 -14.93 12.71
N SER A 67 -5.10 -15.28 11.78
CA SER A 67 -6.19 -16.24 12.02
C SER A 67 -5.77 -17.66 11.63
N ILE A 68 -5.89 -18.57 12.60
CA ILE A 68 -5.55 -20.00 12.48
C ILE A 68 -6.35 -20.74 11.37
N ASN A 69 -7.43 -20.14 10.86
CA ASN A 69 -8.39 -20.79 9.93
C ASN A 69 -8.35 -20.29 8.48
N ALA A 70 -7.49 -19.34 8.12
CA ALA A 70 -7.35 -18.87 6.74
C ALA A 70 -6.30 -19.72 6.01
N SER A 71 -6.70 -20.86 5.41
CA SER A 71 -5.73 -21.77 4.75
C SER A 71 -5.31 -21.25 3.38
N LYS A 72 -6.25 -21.06 2.44
CA LYS A 72 -5.92 -20.71 1.05
C LYS A 72 -5.52 -19.24 0.86
N ASP A 73 -6.31 -18.29 1.36
CA ASP A 73 -6.03 -16.86 1.14
C ASP A 73 -4.69 -16.43 1.73
N ARG A 74 -4.34 -17.02 2.88
CA ARG A 74 -3.03 -16.83 3.52
C ARG A 74 -1.91 -17.42 2.67
N ASP A 75 -2.07 -18.65 2.18
CA ASP A 75 -1.04 -19.31 1.37
C ASP A 75 -0.83 -18.59 0.02
N ASP A 76 -1.91 -18.11 -0.60
CA ASP A 76 -1.86 -17.34 -1.85
C ASP A 76 -1.21 -15.95 -1.61
N LEU A 77 -1.49 -15.29 -0.49
CA LEU A 77 -0.78 -14.09 -0.09
C LEU A 77 0.71 -14.37 0.17
N LEU A 78 1.05 -15.43 0.92
CA LEU A 78 2.45 -15.82 1.18
C LEU A 78 3.23 -16.06 -0.11
N ARG A 79 2.61 -16.76 -1.08
CA ARG A 79 3.18 -16.97 -2.41
C ARG A 79 3.42 -15.66 -3.15
N LEU A 80 2.47 -14.72 -3.09
CA LEU A 80 2.62 -13.40 -3.66
C LEU A 80 3.78 -12.63 -3.03
N LEU A 81 3.85 -12.57 -1.69
CA LEU A 81 4.91 -11.87 -0.96
C LEU A 81 6.29 -12.45 -1.29
N GLY A 82 6.44 -13.78 -1.27
CA GLY A 82 7.69 -14.45 -1.65
C GLY A 82 8.05 -14.22 -3.13
N ALA A 83 7.07 -14.18 -4.03
CA ALA A 83 7.29 -13.89 -5.45
C ALA A 83 7.76 -12.44 -5.70
N ILE A 84 7.32 -11.49 -4.89
CA ILE A 84 7.76 -10.08 -4.92
C ILE A 84 9.17 -9.98 -4.34
N GLU A 85 9.38 -10.53 -3.14
CA GLU A 85 10.68 -10.55 -2.46
C GLU A 85 11.78 -11.14 -3.34
N ASN A 86 11.53 -12.32 -3.91
CA ASN A 86 12.50 -12.97 -4.81
C ASN A 86 12.88 -12.06 -5.98
N LYS A 87 11.92 -11.30 -6.55
CA LYS A 87 12.20 -10.41 -7.66
C LYS A 87 12.97 -9.16 -7.24
N LEU A 88 12.62 -8.56 -6.11
CA LEU A 88 13.33 -7.39 -5.59
C LEU A 88 14.77 -7.75 -5.19
N ASN A 89 14.98 -8.93 -4.60
CA ASN A 89 16.30 -9.46 -4.28
C ASN A 89 17.13 -9.75 -5.54
N GLU A 90 16.54 -10.38 -6.58
CA GLU A 90 17.19 -10.60 -7.88
C GLU A 90 17.70 -9.28 -8.48
N LEU A 91 16.94 -8.20 -8.32
CA LEU A 91 17.27 -6.86 -8.81
C LEU A 91 18.09 -6.02 -7.84
N LYS A 92 18.42 -6.55 -6.65
CA LYS A 92 19.13 -5.86 -5.57
C LYS A 92 18.45 -4.54 -5.13
N ILE A 93 17.13 -4.49 -5.21
CA ILE A 93 16.33 -3.35 -4.78
C ILE A 93 16.07 -3.47 -3.28
N LYS A 94 16.33 -2.39 -2.53
CA LYS A 94 16.00 -2.32 -1.10
C LYS A 94 14.48 -2.15 -0.91
N PHE A 95 13.94 -2.84 0.08
CA PHE A 95 12.53 -2.76 0.42
C PHE A 95 12.30 -2.94 1.92
N ASN A 96 11.17 -2.44 2.40
CA ASN A 96 10.71 -2.56 3.76
C ASN A 96 9.40 -3.35 3.81
N TRP A 97 9.33 -4.30 4.74
CA TRP A 97 8.06 -4.89 5.17
C TRP A 97 7.39 -3.94 6.15
N VAL A 98 6.12 -3.63 5.91
CA VAL A 98 5.32 -2.73 6.74
C VAL A 98 4.26 -3.54 7.47
N SER A 99 4.29 -3.51 8.80
CA SER A 99 3.28 -4.21 9.61
C SER A 99 1.87 -3.67 9.35
N PRO A 100 0.85 -4.53 9.19
CA PRO A 100 -0.55 -4.11 9.18
C PRO A 100 -0.96 -3.33 10.43
N LYS A 101 -0.25 -3.53 11.56
CA LYS A 101 -0.47 -2.74 12.78
C LYS A 101 -0.16 -1.25 12.57
N HIS A 102 0.83 -0.92 11.74
CA HIS A 102 1.20 0.44 11.41
C HIS A 102 0.04 1.16 10.71
N THR A 103 -0.40 0.60 9.58
CA THR A 103 -1.49 1.15 8.77
C THR A 103 -2.78 1.25 9.58
N LYS A 104 -3.16 0.18 10.31
CA LYS A 104 -4.34 0.18 11.19
C LYS A 104 -4.29 1.24 12.27
N SER A 105 -3.12 1.49 12.88
CA SER A 105 -2.96 2.51 13.90
C SER A 105 -3.19 3.91 13.34
N ILE A 106 -2.64 4.21 12.17
CA ILE A 106 -2.80 5.53 11.52
C ILE A 106 -4.27 5.76 11.17
N VAL A 107 -4.90 4.78 10.51
CA VAL A 107 -6.31 4.86 10.12
C VAL A 107 -7.19 5.09 11.35
N LYS A 108 -7.04 4.27 12.40
CA LYS A 108 -7.83 4.39 13.63
C LYS A 108 -7.65 5.75 14.31
N ASN A 109 -6.43 6.28 14.33
CA ASN A 109 -6.16 7.59 14.94
C ASN A 109 -6.88 8.70 14.19
N ILE A 110 -6.72 8.77 12.86
CA ILE A 110 -7.35 9.81 12.02
C ILE A 110 -8.88 9.70 12.09
N GLU A 111 -9.44 8.49 11.96
CA GLU A 111 -10.89 8.29 12.01
C GLU A 111 -11.49 8.64 13.38
N ASN A 112 -10.80 8.33 14.49
CA ASN A 112 -11.30 8.69 15.82
C ASN A 112 -11.22 10.20 16.08
N LEU A 113 -10.12 10.85 15.69
CA LEU A 113 -9.95 12.29 15.85
C LEU A 113 -11.02 13.09 15.07
N SER A 114 -11.47 12.56 13.93
CA SER A 114 -12.55 13.13 13.12
C SER A 114 -13.92 13.22 13.79
N LYS A 115 -14.17 12.43 14.83
CA LYS A 115 -15.46 12.44 15.55
C LYS A 115 -15.64 13.65 16.46
N TYR A 116 -14.55 14.33 16.81
CA TYR A 116 -14.53 15.33 17.88
C TYR A 116 -14.22 16.76 17.38
N ASN A 117 -14.21 17.00 16.07
CA ASN A 117 -13.82 18.29 15.49
C ASN A 117 -14.86 18.82 14.49
N ASP A 118 -15.23 20.10 14.64
CA ASP A 118 -16.30 20.74 13.85
C ASP A 118 -16.00 20.83 12.35
N SER A 119 -14.71 20.82 11.95
CA SER A 119 -14.29 20.92 10.54
C SER A 119 -14.44 19.62 9.74
N CYS A 120 -14.73 18.49 10.38
CA CYS A 120 -14.95 17.17 9.76
C CYS A 120 -13.85 16.66 8.80
N LEU A 121 -12.72 17.36 8.60
CA LEU A 121 -11.63 17.02 7.69
C LEU A 121 -10.34 16.82 8.48
N TRP A 122 -9.72 15.66 8.32
CA TRP A 122 -8.44 15.33 8.94
C TRP A 122 -7.42 14.93 7.90
N GLU A 123 -6.20 15.36 8.09
CA GLU A 123 -5.09 15.14 7.16
C GLU A 123 -4.12 14.11 7.71
N PHE A 124 -3.52 13.33 6.81
CA PHE A 124 -2.37 12.51 7.15
C PHE A 124 -1.11 13.38 7.17
N ASP A 125 -0.40 13.42 8.31
CA ASP A 125 0.77 14.26 8.54
C ASP A 125 1.90 14.07 7.52
N LYS A 126 2.04 12.88 6.94
CA LYS A 126 3.06 12.58 5.93
C LYS A 126 2.63 12.86 4.49
N ASP A 127 1.33 13.08 4.24
CA ASP A 127 0.80 13.58 2.97
C ASP A 127 -0.55 14.26 3.23
N THR A 128 -0.55 15.59 3.32
CA THR A 128 -1.73 16.39 3.66
C THR A 128 -2.83 16.32 2.60
N ASN A 129 -2.53 15.80 1.40
CA ASN A 129 -3.54 15.55 0.38
C ASN A 129 -4.39 14.31 0.68
N LEU A 130 -3.89 13.38 1.50
CA LEU A 130 -4.66 12.25 2.01
C LEU A 130 -5.47 12.72 3.20
N THR A 131 -6.79 12.79 3.00
CA THR A 131 -7.71 13.29 4.02
C THR A 131 -8.81 12.30 4.34
N TYR A 132 -9.37 12.42 5.54
CA TYR A 132 -10.56 11.69 5.97
C TYR A 132 -11.67 12.67 6.31
N GLN A 133 -12.88 12.35 5.83
CA GLN A 133 -14.09 13.05 6.23
C GLN A 133 -15.07 12.11 6.94
N TYR A 134 -15.45 12.49 8.16
CA TYR A 134 -16.35 11.69 9.00
C TYR A 134 -17.67 11.39 8.28
N GLY A 135 -18.05 10.11 8.25
CA GLY A 135 -19.25 9.63 7.56
C GLY A 135 -19.15 9.58 6.02
N LYS A 136 -18.09 10.15 5.40
CA LYS A 136 -17.95 10.18 3.93
C LYS A 136 -16.81 9.30 3.39
N GLY A 137 -15.75 9.09 4.17
CA GLY A 137 -14.63 8.23 3.86
C GLY A 137 -13.32 8.98 3.59
N TRP A 138 -12.41 8.32 2.86
CA TRP A 138 -11.06 8.81 2.57
C TRP A 138 -10.99 9.47 1.19
N PHE A 139 -10.16 10.51 1.09
CA PHE A 139 -9.96 11.31 -0.11
C PHE A 139 -8.47 11.52 -0.38
N TYR A 140 -8.10 11.68 -1.64
CA TYR A 140 -6.81 12.17 -2.07
C TYR A 140 -7.00 13.33 -3.03
N ASN A 141 -6.44 14.51 -2.74
CA ASN A 141 -6.68 15.73 -3.55
C ASN A 141 -8.18 15.98 -3.79
N ASN A 142 -9.01 15.86 -2.74
CA ASN A 142 -10.47 15.98 -2.79
C ASN A 142 -11.21 14.92 -3.64
N GLU A 143 -10.53 13.94 -4.20
CA GLU A 143 -11.14 12.79 -4.88
C GLU A 143 -11.35 11.64 -3.90
N LYS A 144 -12.54 11.04 -3.87
CA LYS A 144 -12.79 9.86 -3.03
C LYS A 144 -11.92 8.69 -3.50
N ILE A 145 -11.29 7.99 -2.56
CA ILE A 145 -10.43 6.83 -2.84
C ILE A 145 -10.92 5.57 -2.12
N SER A 146 -10.47 4.40 -2.59
CA SER A 146 -10.67 3.13 -1.91
C SER A 146 -9.80 3.04 -0.64
N HIS A 147 -10.15 2.13 0.25
CA HIS A 147 -9.33 1.84 1.42
C HIS A 147 -7.98 1.20 1.05
N HIS A 148 -7.92 0.45 -0.06
CA HIS A 148 -6.67 -0.12 -0.57
C HIS A 148 -5.69 0.96 -1.06
N ILE A 149 -6.18 1.97 -1.78
CA ILE A 149 -5.35 3.10 -2.21
C ILE A 149 -4.90 3.94 -1.02
N ARG A 150 -5.78 4.16 -0.04
CA ARG A 150 -5.42 4.79 1.24
C ARG A 150 -4.27 4.04 1.91
N ASP A 151 -4.40 2.72 2.05
CA ASP A 151 -3.40 1.89 2.73
C ASP A 151 -2.07 1.94 1.96
N ALA A 152 -2.09 1.80 0.63
CA ALA A 152 -0.91 1.94 -0.21
C ALA A 152 -0.22 3.31 -0.06
N ILE A 153 -0.97 4.42 0.11
CA ILE A 153 -0.40 5.76 0.39
C ILE A 153 0.29 5.80 1.76
N ILE A 154 -0.35 5.25 2.79
CA ILE A 154 0.24 5.19 4.15
C ILE A 154 1.53 4.37 4.11
N ILE A 155 1.50 3.21 3.45
CA ILE A 155 2.63 2.30 3.27
C ILE A 155 3.78 3.00 2.51
N ALA A 156 3.49 3.70 1.40
CA ALA A 156 4.52 4.43 0.64
C ALA A 156 5.25 5.50 1.47
N ASN A 157 4.59 6.04 2.49
CA ASN A 157 5.13 7.05 3.40
C ASN A 157 5.63 6.45 4.73
N TYR A 158 5.74 5.13 4.81
CA TYR A 158 6.43 4.48 5.91
C TYR A 158 7.91 4.92 5.96
N LYS A 159 8.35 5.25 7.17
CA LYS A 159 9.75 5.53 7.50
C LYS A 159 10.09 4.53 8.61
N GLY A 160 10.89 3.52 8.25
CA GLY A 160 11.42 2.53 9.20
C GLY A 160 12.53 3.12 10.07
#